data_AF-A0A0A9G7K8-F1
#
_entry.id   AF-A0A0A9G7K8-F1
#
_cell.length_a   1.000
_cell.length_b   1.000
_cell.length_c   1.000
_cell.angle_alpha   90.00
_cell.angle_beta   90.00
_cell.angle_gamma   90.00
#
_symmetry.space_group_name_H-M   'P 1'
#
loop_
_entity.id
_entity.type
_entity.pdbx_description
1 polymer ?
#
loop_
_entity_poly.entity_id
_entity_poly.type
_entity_poly.pdbx_seq_one_letter_code
_entity_poly.pdbx_strand_id
1 'polypeptide(L)'
;MAAAAAGSGSFLLLLAAVAAASLLHLAAAPAPGVTLNVGSRQVVVDNGVVQVALSTPEGQINGVSYNGEPNLLEYVDTSNTGNSGGYWDAVWNYPGSSLPEGLYNTLDSTEFKVISSSEDQVELSFRSTYNPSLQNSIHLNVDKRLVMLRGSSGFYCYAIFEHARDHPALNITEARLVMKLNPGK
;
A
#
# COMPACT_ATOMS: atom_id res chain seq x y z
N MET A 1 26.54 -12.25 -86.13
CA MET A 1 27.27 -12.90 -85.02
C MET A 1 27.33 -11.89 -83.89
N ALA A 2 26.64 -11.97 -82.76
CA ALA A 2 25.87 -13.02 -82.11
C ALA A 2 24.68 -12.38 -81.36
N ALA A 3 23.65 -13.18 -81.08
CA ALA A 3 22.43 -12.83 -80.37
C ALA A 3 22.56 -13.08 -78.86
N ALA A 4 21.77 -12.35 -78.05
CA ALA A 4 21.29 -12.76 -76.71
C ALA A 4 20.16 -11.78 -76.30
N ALA A 5 18.89 -12.13 -76.46
CA ALA A 5 18.03 -12.87 -75.51
C ALA A 5 17.46 -11.95 -74.42
N ALA A 6 16.18 -11.58 -74.61
CA ALA A 6 15.35 -10.83 -73.67
C ALA A 6 14.80 -11.77 -72.58
N GLY A 7 15.00 -11.41 -71.32
CA GLY A 7 14.36 -12.06 -70.16
C GLY A 7 13.15 -11.22 -69.70
N SER A 8 11.96 -11.77 -69.85
CA SER A 8 10.71 -11.21 -69.31
C SER A 8 10.63 -11.50 -67.81
N GLY A 9 10.85 -10.49 -66.99
CA GLY A 9 10.60 -10.54 -65.55
C GLY A 9 9.20 -10.03 -65.23
N SER A 10 8.27 -10.93 -64.94
CA SER A 10 6.96 -10.57 -64.37
C SER A 10 7.16 -10.08 -62.92
N PHE A 11 7.07 -8.77 -62.70
CA PHE A 11 6.96 -8.18 -61.37
C PHE A 11 5.50 -8.27 -60.90
N LEU A 12 5.21 -9.13 -59.92
CA LEU A 12 3.97 -9.01 -59.15
C LEU A 12 4.11 -7.82 -58.19
N LEU A 13 3.33 -6.75 -58.45
CA LEU A 13 3.17 -5.63 -57.53
C LEU A 13 2.13 -6.06 -56.46
N LEU A 14 2.59 -6.47 -55.28
CA LEU A 14 1.69 -6.71 -54.15
C LEU A 14 1.33 -5.35 -53.53
N LEU A 15 0.16 -4.81 -53.88
CA LEU A 15 -0.36 -3.60 -53.25
C LEU A 15 -0.93 -3.98 -51.86
N ALA A 16 -0.10 -3.91 -50.82
CA ALA A 16 -0.57 -4.01 -49.45
C ALA A 16 -1.28 -2.70 -49.09
N ALA A 17 -2.62 -2.69 -49.19
CA ALA A 17 -3.43 -1.61 -48.64
C ALA A 17 -3.35 -1.66 -47.11
N VAL A 18 -2.45 -0.88 -46.52
CA VAL A 18 -2.47 -0.62 -45.07
C VAL A 18 -3.60 0.34 -44.82
N ALA A 19 -4.76 -0.19 -44.44
CA ALA A 19 -5.81 0.63 -43.84
C ALA A 19 -5.28 1.15 -42.51
N ALA A 20 -4.81 2.41 -42.49
CA ALA A 20 -4.56 3.12 -41.26
C ALA A 20 -5.91 3.34 -40.58
N ALA A 21 -6.33 2.39 -39.74
CA ALA A 21 -7.40 2.60 -38.80
C ALA A 21 -6.90 3.65 -37.81
N SER A 22 -7.33 4.89 -38.00
CA SER A 22 -7.20 5.96 -37.02
C SER A 22 -7.96 5.52 -35.77
N LEU A 23 -7.30 4.79 -34.87
CA LEU A 23 -7.77 4.61 -33.51
C LEU A 23 -7.79 6.01 -32.92
N LEU A 24 -8.98 6.61 -32.87
CA LEU A 24 -9.26 7.67 -31.91
C LEU A 24 -8.94 7.07 -30.54
N HIS A 25 -7.72 7.30 -30.05
CA HIS A 25 -7.47 7.24 -28.62
C HIS A 25 -8.41 8.30 -28.05
N LEU A 26 -9.57 7.86 -27.58
CA LEU A 26 -10.32 8.63 -26.60
C LEU A 26 -9.33 8.77 -25.45
N ALA A 27 -8.68 9.92 -25.34
CA ALA A 27 -7.81 10.20 -24.20
C ALA A 27 -8.69 9.96 -22.98
N ALA A 28 -8.37 8.91 -22.21
CA ALA A 28 -9.03 8.68 -20.94
C ALA A 28 -8.94 10.00 -20.17
N ALA A 29 -10.05 10.46 -19.61
CA ALA A 29 -10.05 11.65 -18.78
C ALA A 29 -8.89 11.53 -17.78
N PRO A 30 -8.08 12.58 -17.59
CA PRO A 30 -6.92 12.48 -16.71
C PRO A 30 -7.39 11.99 -15.35
N ALA A 31 -6.71 10.97 -14.81
CA ALA A 31 -7.06 10.40 -13.51
C ALA A 31 -7.19 11.54 -12.48
N PRO A 32 -8.19 11.52 -11.59
CA PRO A 32 -8.30 12.50 -10.52
C PRO A 32 -6.99 12.60 -9.73
N GLY A 33 -6.63 13.80 -9.29
CA GLY A 33 -5.49 13.97 -8.39
C GLY A 33 -5.74 13.25 -7.05
N VAL A 34 -4.67 12.85 -6.37
CA VAL A 34 -4.75 12.28 -5.03
C VAL A 34 -5.24 13.37 -4.06
N THR A 35 -6.24 13.03 -3.25
CA THR A 35 -6.78 13.89 -2.20
C THR A 35 -6.45 13.31 -0.83
N LEU A 36 -6.25 14.21 0.14
CA LEU A 36 -5.91 13.89 1.52
C LEU A 36 -6.84 14.64 2.46
N ASN A 37 -7.53 13.92 3.33
CA ASN A 37 -8.36 14.49 4.39
C ASN A 37 -7.83 14.03 5.75
N VAL A 38 -7.33 14.97 6.55
CA VAL A 38 -6.80 14.72 7.89
C VAL A 38 -7.83 15.15 8.93
N GLY A 39 -8.46 14.17 9.59
CA GLY A 39 -9.33 14.38 10.73
C GLY A 39 -8.62 14.18 12.07
N SER A 40 -9.36 14.32 13.17
CA SER A 40 -8.82 14.19 14.53
C SER A 40 -8.57 12.74 14.98
N ARG A 41 -9.27 11.77 14.38
CA ARG A 41 -9.19 10.34 14.73
C ARG A 41 -8.92 9.43 13.53
N GLN A 42 -8.89 10.01 12.34
CA GLN A 42 -8.73 9.28 11.09
C GLN A 42 -8.13 10.20 10.02
N VAL A 43 -7.36 9.60 9.12
CA VAL A 43 -6.89 10.20 7.88
C VAL A 43 -7.41 9.37 6.70
N VAL A 44 -7.84 10.03 5.63
CA VAL A 44 -8.36 9.40 4.42
C VAL A 44 -7.56 9.88 3.20
N VAL A 45 -7.11 8.94 2.38
CA VAL A 45 -6.41 9.21 1.11
C VAL A 45 -7.21 8.59 -0.03
N ASP A 46 -7.41 9.33 -1.12
CA ASP A 46 -8.25 8.90 -2.25
C ASP A 46 -7.65 9.36 -3.58
N ASN A 47 -7.52 8.46 -4.57
CA ASN A 47 -7.02 8.77 -5.91
C ASN A 47 -8.07 8.64 -7.03
N GLY A 48 -9.35 8.53 -6.67
CA GLY A 48 -10.48 8.32 -7.56
C GLY A 48 -10.73 6.86 -7.96
N VAL A 49 -9.80 5.95 -7.66
CA VAL A 49 -9.93 4.50 -7.91
C VAL A 49 -9.97 3.75 -6.58
N VAL A 50 -9.10 4.11 -5.65
CA VAL A 50 -8.98 3.53 -4.32
C VAL A 50 -9.04 4.63 -3.27
N GLN A 51 -9.79 4.37 -2.20
CA GLN A 51 -9.81 5.20 -1.01
C GLN A 51 -9.38 4.36 0.18
N VAL A 52 -8.43 4.87 0.98
CA VAL A 52 -7.96 4.21 2.19
C VAL A 52 -8.16 5.12 3.39
N ALA A 53 -8.76 4.58 4.45
CA ALA A 53 -9.02 5.28 5.69
C ALA A 53 -8.22 4.63 6.84
N LEU A 54 -7.42 5.41 7.56
CA LEU A 54 -6.54 4.93 8.63
C LEU A 54 -6.77 5.66 9.94
N SER A 55 -6.66 4.98 11.08
CA SER A 55 -6.73 5.62 12.40
C SER A 55 -5.53 6.53 12.65
N THR A 56 -5.73 7.60 13.42
CA THR A 56 -4.66 8.52 13.82
C THR A 56 -4.61 8.65 15.35
N PRO A 57 -3.43 8.48 15.97
CA PRO A 57 -2.12 8.25 15.38
C PRO A 57 -1.77 6.76 15.11
N GLU A 58 -2.65 5.81 15.43
CA GLU A 58 -2.26 4.41 15.55
C GLU A 58 -1.90 3.77 14.20
N GLY A 59 -2.42 4.27 13.09
CA GLY A 59 -2.10 3.79 11.74
C GLY A 59 -2.71 2.43 11.42
N GLN A 60 -3.87 2.12 12.00
CA GLN A 60 -4.66 0.94 11.65
C GLN A 60 -5.50 1.22 10.40
N ILE A 61 -5.61 0.26 9.48
CA ILE A 61 -6.38 0.42 8.23
C ILE A 61 -7.84 0.07 8.53
N ASN A 62 -8.68 1.11 8.63
CA ASN A 62 -10.08 0.97 9.01
C ASN A 62 -10.99 0.73 7.79
N GLY A 63 -10.56 1.15 6.60
CA GLY A 63 -11.33 0.92 5.39
C GLY A 63 -10.51 1.03 4.12
N VAL A 64 -10.89 0.21 3.14
CA VAL A 64 -10.38 0.25 1.76
C VAL A 64 -11.58 0.18 0.83
N SER A 65 -11.86 1.25 0.10
CA SER A 65 -12.91 1.27 -0.94
C SER A 65 -12.24 1.23 -2.32
N TYR A 66 -12.87 0.55 -3.29
CA TYR A 66 -12.30 0.33 -4.62
C TYR A 66 -13.38 0.48 -5.69
N ASN A 67 -13.14 1.30 -6.72
CA ASN A 67 -14.05 1.50 -7.86
C ASN A 67 -15.51 1.76 -7.46
N GLY A 68 -15.72 2.56 -6.42
CA GLY A 68 -17.05 2.89 -5.90
C GLY A 68 -17.68 1.83 -4.98
N GLU A 69 -17.08 0.65 -4.85
CA GLU A 69 -17.50 -0.33 -3.86
C GLU A 69 -17.03 0.12 -2.47
N PRO A 70 -17.95 0.38 -1.52
CA PRO A 70 -17.59 0.89 -0.21
C PRO A 70 -17.00 -0.23 0.66
N ASN A 71 -15.88 0.07 1.29
CA ASN A 71 -15.19 -0.73 2.30
C ASN A 71 -15.20 -2.24 2.06
N LEU A 72 -14.17 -2.72 1.36
CA LEU A 72 -13.90 -4.13 1.11
C LEU A 72 -13.42 -4.89 2.36
N LEU A 73 -13.08 -4.19 3.45
CA LEU A 73 -12.59 -4.84 4.65
C LEU A 73 -13.74 -5.34 5.51
N GLU A 74 -13.53 -6.49 6.16
CA GLU A 74 -14.37 -6.98 7.24
C GLU A 74 -14.12 -6.12 8.48
N TYR A 75 -14.80 -4.98 8.53
CA TYR A 75 -14.81 -4.11 9.70
C TYR A 75 -15.98 -4.51 10.60
N VAL A 76 -15.66 -5.10 11.75
CA VAL A 76 -16.69 -5.48 12.73
C VAL A 76 -16.71 -4.42 13.83
N ASP A 77 -17.70 -3.52 13.78
CA ASP A 77 -18.01 -2.60 14.88
C ASP A 77 -18.78 -3.33 16.00
N THR A 78 -18.22 -4.43 16.50
CA THR A 78 -18.76 -5.13 17.66
C THR A 78 -17.67 -5.29 18.72
N SER A 79 -17.74 -4.39 19.70
CA SER A 79 -17.31 -4.55 21.10
C SER A 79 -15.83 -4.84 21.41
N ASN A 80 -15.23 -3.93 22.18
CA ASN A 80 -14.11 -4.14 23.13
C ASN A 80 -12.80 -4.82 22.64
N THR A 81 -12.63 -5.13 21.36
CA THR A 81 -11.44 -5.83 20.83
C THR A 81 -10.61 -5.04 19.81
N GLY A 82 -11.09 -3.90 19.32
CA GLY A 82 -10.28 -2.97 18.50
C GLY A 82 -9.81 -3.54 17.14
N ASN A 83 -10.54 -4.48 16.55
CA ASN A 83 -10.13 -5.17 15.33
C ASN A 83 -10.41 -4.31 14.09
N SER A 84 -9.40 -3.57 13.62
CA SER A 84 -9.45 -2.94 12.31
C SER A 84 -9.51 -3.99 11.20
N GLY A 85 -10.13 -3.64 10.07
CA GLY A 85 -10.19 -4.51 8.91
C GLY A 85 -8.81 -4.80 8.30
N GLY A 86 -7.83 -3.93 8.54
CA GLY A 86 -6.43 -4.18 8.27
C GLY A 86 -5.52 -3.66 9.39
N TYR A 87 -4.52 -4.44 9.75
CA TYR A 87 -3.62 -4.14 10.85
C TYR A 87 -2.22 -4.67 10.62
N TRP A 88 -1.31 -4.14 11.43
CA TRP A 88 0.04 -4.65 11.57
C TRP A 88 0.17 -5.36 12.90
N ASP A 89 0.97 -6.41 12.96
CA ASP A 89 1.33 -7.02 14.23
C ASP A 89 2.73 -7.62 14.20
N ALA A 90 3.24 -7.90 15.40
CA ALA A 90 4.45 -8.68 15.58
C ALA A 90 4.28 -9.68 16.73
N VAL A 91 4.87 -10.86 16.53
CA VAL A 91 5.12 -11.83 17.59
C VAL A 91 6.60 -11.78 17.92
N TRP A 92 6.93 -11.57 19.19
CA TRP A 92 8.28 -11.25 19.63
C TRP A 92 8.57 -11.79 21.03
N ASN A 93 9.85 -11.85 21.41
CA ASN A 93 10.32 -12.33 22.71
C ASN A 93 11.63 -11.65 23.14
N TYR A 94 11.89 -11.60 24.45
CA TYR A 94 13.21 -11.27 24.96
C TYR A 94 14.10 -12.52 24.97
N PRO A 95 15.27 -12.53 24.31
CA PRO A 95 16.18 -13.66 24.32
C PRO A 95 16.58 -14.07 25.76
N GLY A 96 16.36 -15.34 26.12
CA GLY A 96 16.73 -15.86 27.44
C GLY A 96 15.88 -15.38 28.62
N SER A 97 14.76 -14.71 28.35
CA SER A 97 13.82 -14.26 29.39
C SER A 97 12.94 -15.40 29.91
N SER A 98 12.44 -15.25 31.14
CA SER A 98 11.43 -16.13 31.74
C SER A 98 9.98 -15.72 31.40
N LEU A 99 9.78 -14.67 30.60
CA LEU A 99 8.46 -14.30 30.11
C LEU A 99 7.93 -15.39 29.15
N PRO A 100 6.60 -15.53 29.01
CA PRO A 100 6.01 -16.44 28.03
C PRO A 100 6.54 -16.17 26.62
N GLU A 101 6.78 -17.25 25.87
CA GLU A 101 7.06 -17.12 24.45
C GLU A 101 5.83 -16.64 23.68
N GLY A 102 6.06 -15.92 22.58
CA GLY A 102 5.02 -15.46 21.67
C GLY A 102 4.31 -14.19 22.15
N LEU A 103 5.04 -13.24 22.74
CA LEU A 103 4.46 -11.94 23.10
C LEU A 103 3.94 -11.24 21.84
N TYR A 104 2.72 -10.71 21.92
CA TYR A 104 2.03 -10.11 20.80
C TYR A 104 2.02 -8.59 20.91
N ASN A 105 2.19 -7.88 19.80
CA ASN A 105 2.07 -6.43 19.73
C ASN A 105 1.33 -6.01 18.45
N THR A 106 0.37 -5.09 18.56
CA THR A 106 -0.44 -4.54 17.45
C THR A 106 0.28 -3.46 16.64
N LEU A 107 1.53 -3.15 16.99
CA LEU A 107 2.36 -2.12 16.37
C LEU A 107 1.62 -0.78 16.24
N ASP A 108 0.80 -0.44 17.23
CA ASP A 108 0.09 0.83 17.29
C ASP A 108 1.11 1.98 17.40
N SER A 109 0.94 2.97 16.53
CA SER A 109 1.80 4.14 16.47
C SER A 109 1.33 5.25 17.40
N THR A 110 2.25 6.10 17.81
CA THR A 110 1.99 7.23 18.73
C THR A 110 2.13 8.59 18.05
N GLU A 111 2.65 8.62 16.83
CA GLU A 111 2.88 9.82 16.04
C GLU A 111 2.34 9.61 14.61
N PHE A 112 1.67 10.62 14.07
CA PHE A 112 1.23 10.66 12.67
C PHE A 112 1.86 11.86 11.96
N LYS A 113 2.31 11.66 10.72
CA LYS A 113 2.85 12.71 9.85
C LYS A 113 2.40 12.53 8.41
N VAL A 114 2.15 13.66 7.74
CA VAL A 114 2.09 13.74 6.28
C VAL A 114 3.51 14.00 5.78
N ILE A 115 4.05 13.05 5.02
CA ILE A 115 5.43 13.10 4.51
C ILE A 115 5.47 13.85 3.19
N SER A 116 4.52 13.55 2.30
CA SER A 116 4.30 14.27 1.05
C SER A 116 2.81 14.35 0.74
N SER A 117 2.39 15.45 0.10
CA SER A 117 1.01 15.62 -0.38
C SER A 117 1.01 16.51 -1.62
N SER A 118 0.56 15.94 -2.73
CA SER A 118 0.44 16.55 -4.05
C SER A 118 -0.65 15.83 -4.84
N GLU A 119 -1.04 16.38 -6.00
CA GLU A 119 -2.00 15.71 -6.88
C GLU A 119 -1.49 14.36 -7.41
N ASP A 120 -0.17 14.15 -7.48
CA ASP A 120 0.40 12.93 -8.03
C ASP A 120 0.65 11.85 -6.96
N GLN A 121 0.84 12.26 -5.71
CA GLN A 121 1.16 11.37 -4.61
C GLN A 121 0.81 11.95 -3.24
N VAL A 122 0.38 11.06 -2.34
CA VAL A 122 0.40 11.27 -0.88
C VAL A 122 1.21 10.16 -0.22
N GLU A 123 2.08 10.54 0.72
CA GLU A 123 2.74 9.61 1.64
C GLU A 123 2.46 9.99 3.09
N LEU A 124 2.07 8.99 3.88
CA LEU A 124 1.78 9.10 5.31
C LEU A 124 2.76 8.27 6.12
N SER A 125 3.07 8.74 7.33
CA SER A 125 3.89 8.04 8.33
C SER A 125 3.14 7.93 9.65
N PHE A 126 3.21 6.72 10.23
CA PHE A 126 2.69 6.40 11.54
C PHE A 126 3.83 5.76 12.33
N ARG A 127 4.36 6.49 13.31
CA ARG A 127 5.58 6.14 14.01
C ARG A 127 5.34 5.87 15.50
N SER A 128 6.02 4.85 16.02
CA SER A 128 6.28 4.65 17.45
C SER A 128 7.77 4.50 17.69
N THR A 129 8.23 4.94 18.85
CA THR A 129 9.63 4.86 19.28
C THR A 129 9.67 4.06 20.57
N TYR A 130 10.68 3.20 20.72
CA TYR A 130 10.87 2.44 21.95
C TYR A 130 10.95 3.37 23.16
N ASN A 131 10.18 3.06 24.20
CA ASN A 131 10.22 3.78 25.47
C ASN A 131 10.69 2.82 26.58
N PRO A 132 11.92 2.98 27.12
CA PRO A 132 12.46 2.10 28.15
C PRO A 132 11.72 2.18 29.49
N SER A 133 10.87 3.18 29.70
CA SER A 133 9.99 3.27 30.87
C SER A 133 8.81 2.29 30.80
N LEU A 134 8.48 1.78 29.60
CA LEU A 134 7.41 0.80 29.41
C LEU A 134 7.95 -0.61 29.61
N GLN A 135 7.56 -1.23 30.71
CA GLN A 135 7.90 -2.62 31.00
C GLN A 135 7.28 -3.56 29.97
N ASN A 136 7.99 -4.63 29.62
CA ASN A 136 7.52 -5.70 28.74
C ASN A 136 7.01 -5.20 27.38
N SER A 137 7.66 -4.17 26.83
CA SER A 137 7.35 -3.58 25.52
C SER A 137 8.34 -4.04 24.43
N ILE A 138 7.92 -3.93 23.17
CA ILE A 138 8.79 -4.24 22.04
C ILE A 138 9.92 -3.21 21.95
N HIS A 139 11.17 -3.67 21.85
CA HIS A 139 12.37 -2.81 21.86
C HIS A 139 12.73 -2.27 20.46
N LEU A 140 11.73 -1.78 19.72
CA LEU A 140 11.90 -1.29 18.34
C LEU A 140 11.32 0.11 18.18
N ASN A 141 11.95 0.88 17.29
CA ASN A 141 11.26 1.97 16.62
C ASN A 141 10.57 1.39 15.38
N VAL A 142 9.32 1.79 15.17
CA VAL A 142 8.53 1.32 14.03
C VAL A 142 7.94 2.52 13.32
N ASP A 143 8.09 2.59 12.00
CA ASP A 143 7.47 3.60 11.14
C ASP A 143 6.72 2.91 10.01
N LYS A 144 5.38 2.94 10.08
CA LYS A 144 4.48 2.39 9.08
C LYS A 144 4.13 3.47 8.07
N ARG A 145 4.19 3.11 6.80
CA ARG A 145 4.04 4.02 5.67
C ARG A 145 2.92 3.58 4.76
N LEU A 146 2.12 4.56 4.35
CA LEU A 146 1.15 4.39 3.28
C LEU A 146 1.46 5.39 2.17
N VAL A 147 1.53 4.90 0.93
CA VAL A 147 1.74 5.73 -0.27
C VAL A 147 0.59 5.48 -1.23
N MET A 148 -0.06 6.55 -1.67
CA MET A 148 -1.07 6.52 -2.72
C MET A 148 -0.60 7.35 -3.91
N LEU A 149 -0.70 6.78 -5.11
CA LEU A 149 -0.30 7.43 -6.36
C LEU A 149 -1.52 7.71 -7.23
N ARG A 150 -1.48 8.82 -7.96
CA ARG A 150 -2.47 9.16 -8.99
C ARG A 150 -2.52 8.09 -10.07
N GLY A 151 -3.74 7.72 -10.48
CA GLY A 151 -3.96 6.75 -11.56
C GLY A 151 -3.57 5.30 -11.26
N SER A 152 -3.10 5.01 -10.04
CA SER A 152 -2.83 3.65 -9.58
C SER A 152 -4.12 2.95 -9.16
N SER A 153 -4.26 1.66 -9.47
CA SER A 153 -5.37 0.82 -9.00
C SER A 153 -5.16 0.28 -7.58
N GLY A 154 -4.20 0.83 -6.84
CA GLY A 154 -3.83 0.37 -5.51
C GLY A 154 -2.99 1.39 -4.76
N PHE A 155 -2.62 1.02 -3.55
CA PHE A 155 -1.76 1.78 -2.66
C PHE A 155 -0.62 0.88 -2.17
N TYR A 156 0.46 1.50 -1.71
CA TYR A 156 1.62 0.80 -1.17
C TYR A 156 1.65 0.96 0.34
N CYS A 157 2.00 -0.12 1.01
CA CYS A 157 2.19 -0.18 2.45
C CYS A 157 3.56 -0.80 2.74
N TYR A 158 4.32 -0.19 3.63
CA TYR A 158 5.58 -0.76 4.12
C TYR A 158 5.83 -0.32 5.55
N ALA A 159 6.68 -1.05 6.27
CA ALA A 159 7.06 -0.71 7.63
C ALA A 159 8.58 -0.74 7.76
N ILE A 160 9.12 0.25 8.46
CA ILE A 160 10.54 0.34 8.80
C ILE A 160 10.67 -0.07 10.26
N PHE A 161 11.37 -1.17 10.52
CA PHE A 161 11.71 -1.63 11.85
C PHE A 161 13.17 -1.26 12.12
N GLU A 162 13.40 -0.43 13.14
CA GLU A 162 14.74 -0.01 13.54
C GLU A 162 15.00 -0.48 14.97
N HIS A 163 16.06 -1.27 15.13
CA HIS A 163 16.62 -1.64 16.42
C HIS A 163 17.91 -0.85 16.61
N ALA A 164 17.91 0.15 17.50
CA ALA A 164 19.12 0.93 17.75
C ALA A 164 20.11 0.09 18.57
N ARG A 165 21.41 0.37 18.40
CA ARG A 165 22.49 -0.45 18.98
C ARG A 165 22.42 -0.58 20.51
N ASP A 166 21.88 0.43 21.17
CA ASP A 166 21.71 0.52 22.62
C ASP A 166 20.37 -0.05 23.13
N HIS A 167 19.46 -0.44 22.23
CA HIS A 167 18.23 -1.12 22.62
C HIS A 167 18.53 -2.54 23.11
N PRO A 168 17.86 -3.05 24.16
CA PRO A 168 18.07 -4.42 24.59
C PRO A 168 17.67 -5.43 23.52
N ALA A 169 18.27 -6.62 23.57
CA ALA A 169 18.06 -7.65 22.57
C ALA A 169 16.59 -8.08 22.44
N LEU A 170 16.20 -8.44 21.22
CA LEU A 170 14.84 -8.78 20.86
C LEU A 170 14.86 -9.87 19.78
N ASN A 171 13.99 -10.88 19.91
CA ASN A 171 13.67 -11.81 18.84
C ASN A 171 12.30 -11.46 18.27
N ILE A 172 12.19 -11.39 16.94
CA ILE A 172 10.91 -11.27 16.22
C ILE A 172 10.71 -12.58 15.48
N THR A 173 9.62 -13.28 15.78
CA THR A 173 9.27 -14.54 15.11
C THR A 173 8.26 -14.31 13.99
N GLU A 174 7.40 -13.30 14.13
CA GLU A 174 6.45 -12.89 13.09
C GLU A 174 6.38 -11.37 13.02
N ALA A 175 6.23 -10.83 11.81
CA ALA A 175 5.83 -9.46 11.55
C ALA A 175 4.89 -9.48 10.35
N ARG A 176 3.67 -8.96 10.51
CA ARG A 176 2.60 -9.14 9.51
C ARG A 176 1.93 -7.81 9.19
N LEU A 177 1.53 -7.67 7.93
CA LEU A 177 0.44 -6.82 7.50
C LEU A 177 -0.72 -7.74 7.14
N VAL A 178 -1.86 -7.54 7.79
CA VAL A 178 -3.07 -8.32 7.57
C VAL A 178 -4.15 -7.41 7.02
N MET A 179 -4.88 -7.90 6.01
CA MET A 179 -6.11 -7.29 5.52
C MET A 179 -7.19 -8.38 5.52
N LYS A 180 -8.21 -8.21 6.34
CA LYS A 180 -9.38 -9.08 6.40
C LYS A 180 -10.40 -8.54 5.41
N LEU A 181 -10.58 -9.26 4.30
CA LEU A 181 -11.57 -8.91 3.29
C LEU A 181 -12.94 -9.41 3.71
N ASN A 182 -13.98 -8.63 3.43
CA ASN A 182 -15.35 -9.06 3.62
C ASN A 182 -15.73 -10.06 2.51
N PRO A 183 -16.02 -11.34 2.84
CA PRO A 183 -16.33 -12.36 1.83
C PRO A 183 -17.69 -12.17 1.15
N GLY A 184 -18.53 -11.25 1.64
CA GLY A 184 -19.81 -10.89 1.04
C GLY A 184 -19.72 -9.75 0.00
N LYS A 185 -18.51 -9.34 -0.37
CA LYS A 185 -18.22 -8.28 -1.35
C LYS A 185 -17.55 -8.84 -2.60
#